data_AF-A0A662JDP1-F1
#
_entry.id   AF-A0A662JDP1-F1
#
_cell.length_a   1.000
_cell.length_b   1.000
_cell.length_c   1.000
_cell.angle_alpha   90.00
_cell.angle_beta   90.00
_cell.angle_gamma   90.00
#
_symmetry.space_group_name_H-M   'P 1'
#
loop_
_entity.id
_entity.type
_entity.pdbx_description
1 polymer ?
#
loop_
_entity_poly.entity_id
_entity_poly.type
_entity_poly.pdbx_seq_one_letter_code
_entity_poly.pdbx_strand_id
1 'polypeptide(L)'
;MRGEEMRKALLITVGTGVGKDRERAVESLARGIAYSIRVHNPEKVVFVTTEESERDTLPRVLREVELDNYEVRRLRDFSDIESIYEDVVSILRELRDEGFASEDIVVDYTSGTKAMSAGAAIAGALSEVETLSYINGKREGGIVVPGTEKLIPIRPYRILIDGRLKTIRELFNTHQFDACLKLIRDLKTKTADSEVQEKLAYYEAVCSAYSAWDKFDHERAFEILRGVRGEFADNKRFLGMMLKSEDREPFLIADLLNNAERRLQEGKYDDAVARLYRTMELIAQYVLRKEYEIDSSDVDTWHLKALGVERRVIEKYEALRGEDGRIRLALRQDYELLRDLGNELGQKFSEDNEMLDLLGRRNASILAHGLRPVSRDEAEKLLSRVEEYARAVVGDLEGLRRQAEFQKL
;
A
#
# COMPACT_ATOMS: atom_id res chain seq x y z
N MET A 1 -0.90 -29.65 14.85
CA MET A 1 0.54 -29.38 15.05
C MET A 1 0.75 -29.27 16.55
N ARG A 2 1.70 -30.02 17.12
CA ARG A 2 2.06 -29.92 18.53
C ARG A 2 2.56 -28.48 18.75
N GLY A 3 2.04 -27.79 19.76
CA GLY A 3 2.42 -26.41 20.06
C GLY A 3 3.92 -26.35 20.33
N GLU A 4 4.64 -25.60 19.49
CA GLU A 4 5.97 -25.12 19.86
C GLU A 4 5.80 -24.33 21.16
N GLU A 5 6.56 -24.66 22.19
CA GLU A 5 6.66 -23.80 23.38
C GLU A 5 7.13 -22.43 22.90
N MET A 6 6.27 -21.42 23.01
CA MET A 6 6.63 -20.04 22.69
C MET A 6 7.79 -19.65 23.59
N ARG A 7 8.98 -19.51 22.99
CA ARG A 7 10.18 -18.98 23.64
C ARG A 7 9.87 -17.55 24.04
N LYS A 8 10.24 -17.10 25.24
CA LYS A 8 9.94 -15.73 25.69
C LYS A 8 11.16 -15.07 26.29
N ALA A 9 11.48 -13.87 25.85
CA ALA A 9 12.53 -13.05 26.46
C ALA A 9 11.92 -11.85 27.18
N LEU A 10 12.47 -11.53 28.35
CA LEU A 10 12.09 -10.35 29.13
C LEU A 10 13.29 -9.41 29.24
N LEU A 11 13.20 -8.24 28.62
CA LEU A 11 14.09 -7.12 28.87
C LEU A 11 13.46 -6.26 29.97
N ILE A 12 14.17 -6.04 31.08
CA ILE A 12 13.66 -5.26 32.21
C ILE A 12 14.67 -4.22 32.66
N THR A 13 14.25 -2.96 32.75
CA THR A 13 15.08 -1.89 33.29
C THR A 13 15.16 -1.96 34.81
N VAL A 14 16.34 -1.74 35.38
CA VAL A 14 16.62 -1.84 36.83
C VAL A 14 17.00 -0.46 37.39
N GLY A 15 16.18 0.07 38.29
CA GLY A 15 16.45 1.30 39.01
C GLY A 15 16.97 1.07 40.43
N THR A 16 17.13 2.16 41.19
CA THR A 16 17.56 2.15 42.61
C THR A 16 16.45 2.57 43.58
N GLY A 17 15.25 2.87 43.07
CA GLY A 17 14.09 3.30 43.86
C GLY A 17 14.16 4.77 44.28
N VAL A 18 13.01 5.32 44.72
CA VAL A 18 12.90 6.71 45.20
C VAL A 18 12.20 6.70 46.55
N GLY A 19 12.85 7.19 47.61
CA GLY A 19 12.28 7.17 48.97
C GLY A 19 13.24 7.69 50.03
N LYS A 20 12.70 8.03 51.21
CA LYS A 20 13.49 8.50 52.37
C LYS A 20 14.38 7.40 52.97
N ASP A 21 14.01 6.14 52.76
CA ASP A 21 14.74 4.95 53.18
C ASP A 21 15.16 4.16 51.94
N ARG A 22 16.45 4.24 51.62
CA ARG A 22 17.05 3.65 50.42
C ARG A 22 17.01 2.12 50.47
N GLU A 23 17.29 1.51 51.61
CA GLU A 23 17.26 0.05 51.81
C GLU A 23 15.86 -0.50 51.49
N ARG A 24 14.84 0.09 52.12
CA ARG A 24 13.45 -0.32 51.93
C ARG A 24 12.94 -0.07 50.50
N ALA A 25 13.38 1.02 49.87
CA ALA A 25 13.02 1.33 48.49
C ALA A 25 13.60 0.30 47.50
N VAL A 26 14.87 -0.08 47.69
CA VAL A 26 15.54 -1.09 46.86
C VAL A 26 14.90 -2.47 47.04
N GLU A 27 14.55 -2.87 48.26
CA GLU A 27 13.84 -4.14 48.50
C GLU A 27 12.47 -4.19 47.82
N SER A 28 11.69 -3.12 47.93
CA SER A 28 10.37 -3.04 47.27
C SER A 28 10.51 -3.13 45.75
N LEU A 29 11.50 -2.44 45.17
CA LEU A 29 11.75 -2.47 43.74
C LEU A 29 12.22 -3.86 43.27
N ALA A 30 13.07 -4.53 44.07
CA ALA A 30 13.51 -5.89 43.79
C ALA A 30 12.33 -6.88 43.76
N ARG A 31 11.39 -6.78 44.71
CA ARG A 31 10.17 -7.59 44.73
C ARG A 31 9.27 -7.32 43.52
N GLY A 32 9.18 -6.06 43.09
CA GLY A 32 8.47 -5.69 41.86
C GLY A 32 9.09 -6.37 40.64
N ILE A 33 10.40 -6.22 40.42
CA ILE A 33 11.10 -6.88 39.31
C ILE A 33 10.92 -8.40 39.36
N ALA A 34 11.09 -9.02 40.53
CA ALA A 34 10.88 -10.45 40.75
C ALA A 34 9.43 -10.89 40.43
N TYR A 35 8.44 -10.06 40.77
CA TYR A 35 7.06 -10.29 40.39
C TYR A 35 6.86 -10.25 38.88
N SER A 36 7.44 -9.26 38.17
CA SER A 36 7.37 -9.17 36.70
C SER A 36 7.92 -10.43 36.04
N ILE A 37 9.11 -10.87 36.46
CA ILE A 37 9.76 -12.08 35.95
C ILE A 37 8.87 -13.31 36.16
N ARG A 38 8.33 -13.51 37.37
CA ARG A 38 7.46 -14.67 37.67
C ARG A 38 6.17 -14.66 36.85
N VAL A 39 5.56 -13.50 36.65
CA VAL A 39 4.30 -13.39 35.88
C VAL A 39 4.55 -13.64 34.40
N HIS A 40 5.65 -13.11 33.85
CA HIS A 40 5.96 -13.32 32.42
C HIS A 40 6.49 -14.71 32.12
N ASN A 41 7.15 -15.36 33.09
CA ASN A 41 7.81 -16.66 32.97
C ASN A 41 8.70 -16.77 31.72
N PRO A 42 9.73 -15.92 31.59
CA PRO A 42 10.60 -15.89 30.42
C PRO A 42 11.64 -17.04 30.43
N GLU A 43 12.05 -17.47 29.24
CA GLU A 43 13.20 -18.35 29.02
C GLU A 43 14.52 -17.59 29.20
N LYS A 44 14.55 -16.28 28.89
CA LYS A 44 15.71 -15.41 29.05
C LYS A 44 15.35 -14.07 29.66
N VAL A 45 16.15 -13.59 30.61
CA VAL A 45 16.00 -12.24 31.19
C VAL A 45 17.20 -11.37 30.83
N VAL A 46 16.97 -10.16 30.32
CA VAL A 46 18.04 -9.15 30.14
C VAL A 46 17.78 -8.00 31.10
N PHE A 47 18.65 -7.85 32.08
CA PHE A 47 18.63 -6.74 33.03
C PHE A 47 19.35 -5.54 32.44
N VAL A 48 18.63 -4.44 32.24
CA VAL A 48 19.19 -3.18 31.77
C VAL A 48 19.48 -2.27 32.96
N THR A 49 20.76 -2.10 33.27
CA THR A 49 21.22 -1.53 34.55
C THR A 49 21.99 -0.22 34.37
N THR A 50 22.05 0.56 35.43
CA THR A 50 23.16 1.49 35.73
C THR A 50 24.18 0.81 36.64
N GLU A 51 25.39 1.35 36.76
CA GLU A 51 26.41 0.86 37.70
C GLU A 51 25.88 0.75 39.14
N GLU A 52 25.11 1.75 39.59
CA GLU A 52 24.53 1.76 40.93
C GLU A 52 23.46 0.67 41.11
N SER A 53 22.55 0.52 40.14
CA SER A 53 21.48 -0.49 40.20
C SER A 53 22.01 -1.92 40.12
N GLU A 54 23.09 -2.15 39.35
CA GLU A 54 23.77 -3.43 39.22
C GLU A 54 24.43 -3.83 40.54
N ARG A 55 25.06 -2.88 41.24
CA ARG A 55 25.68 -3.12 42.54
C ARG A 55 24.66 -3.34 43.65
N ASP A 56 23.61 -2.51 43.70
CA ASP A 56 22.78 -2.39 44.91
C ASP A 56 21.43 -3.12 44.80
N THR A 57 20.84 -3.20 43.60
CA THR A 57 19.46 -3.66 43.40
C THR A 57 19.38 -5.04 42.77
N LEU A 58 20.15 -5.29 41.70
CA LEU A 58 20.17 -6.59 41.02
C LEU A 58 20.45 -7.77 41.97
N PRO A 59 21.40 -7.69 42.93
CA PRO A 59 21.64 -8.80 43.86
C PRO A 59 20.44 -9.12 44.76
N ARG A 60 19.55 -8.15 45.01
CA ARG A 60 18.31 -8.38 45.77
C ARG A 60 17.25 -9.04 44.91
N VAL A 61 17.17 -8.66 43.63
CA VAL A 61 16.30 -9.32 42.65
C VAL A 61 16.66 -10.81 42.54
N LEU A 62 17.95 -11.12 42.35
CA LEU A 62 18.42 -12.50 42.18
C LEU A 62 18.29 -13.38 43.44
N ARG A 63 17.95 -12.81 44.60
CA ARG A 63 17.56 -13.58 45.80
C ARG A 63 16.09 -13.94 45.82
N GLU A 64 15.26 -13.18 45.10
CA GLU A 64 13.80 -13.33 45.06
C GLU A 64 13.34 -14.24 43.90
N VAL A 65 14.19 -14.44 42.89
CA VAL A 65 13.94 -15.31 41.73
C VAL A 65 15.16 -16.15 41.40
N GLU A 66 14.94 -17.43 41.11
CA GLU A 66 15.94 -18.31 40.51
C GLU A 66 15.86 -18.18 38.99
N LEU A 67 16.99 -17.90 38.34
CA LEU A 67 17.07 -17.71 36.89
C LEU A 67 18.23 -18.53 36.32
N ASP A 68 17.92 -19.39 35.36
CA ASP A 68 18.91 -20.23 34.69
C ASP A 68 19.61 -19.49 33.53
N ASN A 69 18.93 -18.51 32.92
CA ASN A 69 19.42 -17.79 31.75
C ASN A 69 19.10 -16.29 31.87
N TYR A 70 20.10 -15.51 32.28
CA TYR A 70 20.00 -14.07 32.31
C TYR A 70 21.29 -13.38 31.84
N GLU A 71 21.14 -12.16 31.35
CA GLU A 71 22.24 -11.28 31.02
C GLU A 71 22.09 -9.91 31.69
N VAL A 72 23.21 -9.26 31.93
CA VAL A 72 23.26 -7.90 32.46
C VAL A 72 23.86 -6.99 31.40
N ARG A 73 23.14 -5.91 31.07
CA ARG A 73 23.53 -4.91 30.08
C ARG A 73 23.52 -3.55 30.74
N ARG A 74 24.70 -2.95 30.89
CA ARG A 74 24.86 -1.63 31.48
C ARG A 74 24.66 -0.55 30.42
N LEU A 75 23.83 0.45 30.72
CA LEU A 75 23.59 1.60 29.84
C LEU A 75 24.84 2.50 29.76
N ARG A 76 25.10 3.06 28.56
CA ARG A 76 26.18 4.03 28.34
C ARG A 76 25.91 5.35 29.06
N ASP A 77 24.72 5.90 28.88
CA ASP A 77 24.24 7.10 29.57
C ASP A 77 22.76 6.94 29.94
N PHE A 78 22.45 6.82 31.22
CA PHE A 78 21.08 6.62 31.72
C PHE A 78 20.29 7.93 31.89
N SER A 79 20.92 9.07 31.61
CA SER A 79 20.32 10.40 31.66
C SER A 79 19.85 10.89 30.29
N ASP A 80 20.40 10.34 29.21
CA ASP A 80 20.05 10.65 27.83
C ASP A 80 19.11 9.60 27.22
N ILE A 81 17.94 10.04 26.77
CA ILE A 81 16.91 9.14 26.22
C ILE A 81 17.36 8.52 24.90
N GLU A 82 18.10 9.25 24.07
CA GLU A 82 18.58 8.73 22.78
C GLU A 82 19.62 7.63 22.97
N SER A 83 20.59 7.83 23.87
CA SER A 83 21.56 6.79 24.26
C SER A 83 20.88 5.54 24.81
N ILE A 84 19.89 5.69 25.69
CA ILE A 84 19.10 4.57 26.23
C ILE A 84 18.35 3.84 25.11
N TYR A 85 17.70 4.59 24.21
CA TYR A 85 16.99 4.02 23.07
C TYR A 85 17.92 3.17 22.20
N GLU A 86 19.09 3.68 21.83
CA GLU A 86 20.08 2.94 21.04
C GLU A 86 20.56 1.67 21.74
N ASP A 87 20.85 1.75 23.04
CA ASP A 87 21.28 0.60 23.85
C ASP A 87 20.21 -0.48 23.85
N VAL A 88 18.96 -0.10 24.16
CA VAL A 88 17.84 -1.04 24.18
C VAL A 88 17.57 -1.63 22.80
N VAL A 89 17.66 -0.83 21.72
CA VAL A 89 17.52 -1.35 20.34
C VAL A 89 18.62 -2.36 20.00
N SER A 90 19.86 -2.14 20.43
CA SER A 90 20.95 -3.11 20.27
C SER A 90 20.62 -4.42 20.98
N ILE A 91 20.18 -4.35 22.23
CA ILE A 91 19.81 -5.54 23.02
C ILE A 91 18.64 -6.29 22.37
N LEU A 92 17.61 -5.57 21.91
CA LEU A 92 16.48 -6.17 21.21
C LEU A 92 16.90 -6.84 19.88
N ARG A 93 17.94 -6.31 19.22
CA ARG A 93 18.52 -6.95 18.02
C ARG A 93 19.27 -8.23 18.38
N GLU A 94 20.09 -8.21 19.42
CA GLU A 94 20.81 -9.39 19.91
C GLU A 94 19.82 -10.52 20.28
N LEU A 95 18.73 -10.21 20.99
CA LEU A 95 17.69 -11.19 21.30
C LEU A 95 17.05 -11.80 20.04
N ARG A 96 16.84 -11.02 18.98
CA ARG A 96 16.36 -11.56 17.70
C ARG A 96 17.39 -12.45 17.02
N ASP A 97 18.66 -12.09 17.08
CA ASP A 97 19.75 -12.90 16.53
C ASP A 97 19.89 -14.25 17.27
N GLU A 98 19.46 -14.32 18.54
CA GLU A 98 19.33 -15.55 19.34
C GLU A 98 18.05 -16.36 19.07
N GLY A 99 17.18 -15.87 18.18
CA GLY A 99 15.97 -16.55 17.74
C GLY A 99 14.72 -16.27 18.58
N PHE A 100 14.68 -15.19 19.36
CA PHE A 100 13.43 -14.67 19.94
C PHE A 100 12.75 -13.74 18.92
N ALA A 101 11.55 -14.09 18.44
CA ALA A 101 10.80 -13.21 17.56
C ALA A 101 10.38 -11.92 18.30
N SER A 102 10.06 -10.83 17.58
CA SER A 102 9.58 -9.61 18.27
C SER A 102 8.30 -9.88 19.07
N GLU A 103 7.49 -10.82 18.60
CA GLU A 103 6.26 -11.27 19.22
C GLU A 103 6.49 -11.99 20.58
N ASP A 104 7.71 -12.49 20.77
CA ASP A 104 8.14 -13.27 21.93
C ASP A 104 8.90 -12.42 22.97
N ILE A 105 9.15 -11.14 22.66
CA ILE A 105 9.91 -10.23 23.52
C ILE A 105 8.95 -9.35 24.32
N VAL A 106 9.24 -9.25 25.62
CA VAL A 106 8.59 -8.31 26.53
C VAL A 106 9.61 -7.26 26.97
N VAL A 107 9.23 -5.98 26.91
CA VAL A 107 9.99 -4.90 27.53
C VAL A 107 9.24 -4.39 28.74
N ASP A 108 9.79 -4.62 29.93
CA ASP A 108 9.28 -4.12 31.18
C ASP A 108 10.05 -2.87 31.63
N TYR A 109 9.34 -1.76 31.71
CA TYR A 109 9.90 -0.47 32.13
C TYR A 109 9.44 -0.03 33.52
N THR A 110 9.00 -0.98 34.36
CA THR A 110 8.51 -0.75 35.73
C THR A 110 9.46 0.11 36.56
N SER A 111 10.75 -0.11 36.37
CA SER A 111 11.80 0.35 37.27
C SER A 111 12.91 1.08 36.48
N GLY A 112 13.57 2.05 37.09
CA GLY A 112 14.55 2.91 36.41
C GLY A 112 14.23 4.38 36.59
N THR A 113 15.10 5.25 36.06
CA THR A 113 14.79 6.69 35.99
C THR A 113 13.66 6.91 34.96
N LYS A 114 13.06 8.10 34.98
CA LYS A 114 12.07 8.47 33.95
C LYS A 114 12.66 8.38 32.53
N ALA A 115 13.93 8.74 32.36
CA ALA A 115 14.63 8.63 31.09
C ALA A 115 14.78 7.16 30.67
N MET A 116 15.19 6.28 31.58
CA MET A 116 15.30 4.84 31.32
C MET A 116 13.97 4.24 30.89
N SER A 117 12.90 4.50 31.65
CA SER A 117 11.57 3.97 31.32
C SER A 117 11.07 4.50 29.97
N ALA A 118 11.29 5.79 29.67
CA ALA A 118 10.90 6.39 28.40
C ALA A 118 11.68 5.79 27.22
N GLY A 119 13.01 5.72 27.32
CA GLY A 119 13.87 5.16 26.28
C GLY A 119 13.55 3.68 25.99
N ALA A 120 13.35 2.88 27.04
CA ALA A 120 12.97 1.47 26.90
C ALA A 120 11.57 1.30 26.27
N ALA A 121 10.59 2.11 26.69
CA ALA A 121 9.24 2.06 26.12
C ALA A 121 9.24 2.47 24.63
N ILE A 122 9.97 3.52 24.26
CA ILE A 122 10.12 3.98 22.87
C ILE A 122 10.81 2.89 22.04
N ALA A 123 11.92 2.34 22.53
CA ALA A 123 12.66 1.28 21.84
C ALA A 123 11.82 0.02 21.64
N GLY A 124 11.10 -0.43 22.67
CA GLY A 124 10.19 -1.57 22.58
C GLY A 124 9.07 -1.32 21.58
N ALA A 125 8.42 -0.15 21.63
CA ALA A 125 7.36 0.20 20.69
C ALA A 125 7.88 0.22 19.23
N LEU A 126 8.97 0.93 18.94
CA LEU A 126 9.50 1.04 17.57
C LEU A 126 10.13 -0.25 17.06
N SER A 127 10.54 -1.17 17.95
CA SER A 127 10.99 -2.51 17.59
C SER A 127 9.85 -3.52 17.41
N GLU A 128 8.60 -3.05 17.50
CA GLU A 128 7.38 -3.85 17.33
C GLU A 128 7.31 -5.06 18.28
N VAL A 129 7.79 -4.92 19.51
CA VAL A 129 7.64 -5.99 20.52
C VAL A 129 6.16 -6.20 20.86
N GLU A 130 5.75 -7.44 21.13
CA GLU A 130 4.34 -7.75 21.43
C GLU A 130 3.84 -7.01 22.67
N THR A 131 4.65 -7.00 23.72
CA THR A 131 4.25 -6.50 25.03
C THR A 131 5.26 -5.53 25.60
N LEU A 132 4.81 -4.31 25.81
CA LEU A 132 5.35 -3.43 26.81
C LEU A 132 4.65 -3.73 28.14
N SER A 133 5.36 -3.67 29.27
CA SER A 133 4.71 -3.87 30.56
C SER A 133 5.29 -3.00 31.67
N TYR A 134 4.46 -2.76 32.68
CA TYR A 134 4.90 -2.16 33.92
C TYR A 134 4.05 -2.66 35.08
N ILE A 135 4.60 -2.59 36.29
CA ILE A 135 3.88 -2.95 37.51
C ILE A 135 3.27 -1.71 38.13
N ASN A 136 1.99 -1.81 38.46
CA ASN A 136 1.29 -0.87 39.30
C ASN A 136 0.92 -1.51 40.64
N GLY A 137 0.57 -0.72 41.65
CA GLY A 137 0.13 -1.23 42.95
C GLY A 137 -0.29 -0.10 43.88
N LYS A 138 -0.94 -0.44 45.00
CA LYS A 138 -1.32 0.57 46.00
C LYS A 138 -0.02 1.13 46.61
N ARG A 139 0.09 2.45 46.74
CA ARG A 139 1.30 3.10 47.26
C ARG A 139 1.05 3.78 48.61
N GLU A 140 1.99 3.59 49.54
CA GLU A 140 2.04 4.30 50.82
C GLU A 140 3.44 4.92 50.96
N GLY A 141 3.52 6.24 51.10
CA GLY A 141 4.81 6.96 51.17
C GLY A 141 5.67 6.85 49.90
N GLY A 142 5.05 6.58 48.73
CA GLY A 142 5.74 6.41 47.45
C GLY A 142 6.21 4.97 47.16
N ILE A 143 6.09 4.06 48.14
CA ILE A 143 6.50 2.65 48.04
C ILE A 143 5.26 1.79 47.77
N VAL A 144 5.39 0.78 46.91
CA VAL A 144 4.30 -0.17 46.62
C VAL A 144 4.09 -1.09 47.82
N VAL A 145 2.83 -1.23 48.23
CA VAL A 145 2.44 -2.14 49.32
C VAL A 145 2.55 -3.58 48.82
N PRO A 146 3.32 -4.46 49.50
CA PRO A 146 3.48 -5.86 49.09
C PRO A 146 2.14 -6.59 48.97
N GLY A 147 1.98 -7.39 47.92
CA GLY A 147 0.75 -8.14 47.61
C GLY A 147 -0.30 -7.34 46.86
N THR A 148 -0.03 -6.08 46.51
CA THR A 148 -0.93 -5.23 45.70
C THR A 148 -0.43 -5.02 44.28
N GLU A 149 0.69 -5.65 43.91
CA GLU A 149 1.30 -5.57 42.60
C GLU A 149 0.36 -6.13 41.52
N LYS A 150 0.21 -5.38 40.43
CA LYS A 150 -0.54 -5.77 39.25
C LYS A 150 0.27 -5.42 38.01
N LEU A 151 0.54 -6.44 37.19
CA LEU A 151 1.15 -6.24 35.89
C LEU A 151 0.13 -5.60 34.96
N ILE A 152 0.52 -4.50 34.31
CA ILE A 152 -0.27 -3.82 33.30
C ILE A 152 0.44 -4.02 31.95
N PRO A 153 -0.09 -4.89 31.07
CA PRO A 153 0.42 -5.03 29.73
C PRO A 153 -0.09 -3.89 28.83
N ILE A 154 0.79 -3.36 27.99
CA ILE A 154 0.48 -2.44 26.90
C ILE A 154 0.91 -3.13 25.61
N ARG A 155 0.00 -3.24 24.66
CA ARG A 155 0.32 -3.73 23.30
C ARG A 155 0.67 -2.55 22.41
N PRO A 156 1.96 -2.30 22.11
CA PRO A 156 2.39 -1.10 21.38
C PRO A 156 1.82 -1.06 19.97
N TYR A 157 1.58 -2.23 19.40
CA TYR A 157 1.01 -2.37 18.06
C TYR A 157 -0.28 -1.55 17.85
N ARG A 158 -1.13 -1.39 18.88
CA ARG A 158 -2.33 -0.53 18.79
C ARG A 158 -1.98 0.95 18.62
N ILE A 159 -0.83 1.40 19.14
CA ILE A 159 -0.35 2.78 19.01
C ILE A 159 0.27 2.99 17.63
N LEU A 160 0.97 1.98 17.11
CA LEU A 160 1.64 2.05 15.80
C LEU A 160 0.66 1.99 14.63
N ILE A 161 -0.54 1.41 14.84
CA ILE A 161 -1.46 1.19 13.73
C ILE A 161 -1.92 2.47 13.06
N ASP A 162 -2.09 3.57 13.81
CA ASP A 162 -2.49 4.85 13.23
C ASP A 162 -1.43 5.38 12.25
N GLY A 163 -0.15 5.20 12.59
CA GLY A 163 0.97 5.50 11.69
C GLY A 163 0.94 4.63 10.44
N ARG A 164 0.66 3.33 10.59
CA ARG A 164 0.57 2.40 9.45
C ARG A 164 -0.65 2.69 8.56
N LEU A 165 -1.79 3.07 9.14
CA LEU A 165 -2.97 3.51 8.39
C LEU A 165 -2.72 4.81 7.63
N LYS A 166 -1.89 5.71 8.17
CA LYS A 166 -1.43 6.90 7.43
C LYS A 166 -0.61 6.49 6.20
N THR A 167 0.35 5.57 6.35
CA THR A 167 1.13 5.05 5.22
C THR A 167 0.25 4.36 4.17
N ILE A 168 -0.76 3.59 4.58
CA ILE A 168 -1.72 2.97 3.64
C ILE A 168 -2.43 4.04 2.81
N ARG A 169 -2.87 5.14 3.43
CA ARG A 169 -3.53 6.25 2.73
C ARG A 169 -2.59 6.96 1.75
N GLU A 170 -1.34 7.21 2.15
CA GLU A 170 -0.32 7.81 1.28
C GLU A 170 -0.02 6.93 0.06
N LEU A 171 0.16 5.62 0.27
CA LEU A 171 0.36 4.64 -0.80
C LEU A 171 -0.87 4.53 -1.72
N PHE A 172 -2.08 4.54 -1.15
CA PHE A 172 -3.32 4.49 -1.90
C PHE A 172 -3.47 5.73 -2.80
N ASN A 173 -3.23 6.92 -2.24
CA ASN A 173 -3.33 8.20 -2.93
C ASN A 173 -2.24 8.37 -4.01
N THR A 174 -1.19 7.54 -3.99
CA THR A 174 -0.15 7.45 -5.02
C THR A 174 -0.25 6.18 -5.88
N HIS A 175 -1.42 5.53 -5.86
CA HIS A 175 -1.81 4.40 -6.71
C HIS A 175 -1.02 3.10 -6.48
N GLN A 176 -0.32 3.01 -5.33
CA GLN A 176 0.45 1.83 -4.93
C GLN A 176 -0.43 0.79 -4.20
N PHE A 177 -1.54 0.39 -4.82
CA PHE A 177 -2.55 -0.47 -4.19
C PHE A 177 -2.01 -1.83 -3.74
N ASP A 178 -1.14 -2.45 -4.53
CA ASP A 178 -0.56 -3.75 -4.17
C ASP A 178 0.40 -3.65 -2.96
N ALA A 179 1.06 -2.50 -2.80
CA ALA A 179 1.86 -2.21 -1.59
C ALA A 179 0.96 -2.03 -0.37
N CYS A 180 -0.18 -1.33 -0.51
CA CYS A 180 -1.20 -1.26 0.54
C CYS A 180 -1.67 -2.65 0.96
N LEU A 181 -2.01 -3.51 0.00
CA LEU A 181 -2.51 -4.86 0.27
C LEU A 181 -1.46 -5.76 0.95
N LYS A 182 -0.18 -5.59 0.63
CA LYS A 182 0.90 -6.28 1.35
C LYS A 182 0.96 -5.80 2.80
N LEU A 183 1.02 -4.48 3.02
CA LEU A 183 1.08 -3.90 4.36
C LEU A 183 -0.14 -4.31 5.20
N ILE A 184 -1.35 -4.26 4.64
CA ILE A 184 -2.57 -4.66 5.33
C ILE A 184 -2.53 -6.14 5.75
N ARG A 185 -2.06 -7.04 4.87
CA ARG A 185 -1.92 -8.47 5.21
C ARG A 185 -0.95 -8.67 6.37
N ASP A 186 0.21 -8.03 6.32
CA ASP A 186 1.22 -8.09 7.39
C ASP A 186 0.66 -7.54 8.72
N LEU A 187 -0.19 -6.49 8.65
CA LEU A 187 -0.83 -5.94 9.83
C LEU A 187 -1.91 -6.87 10.40
N LYS A 188 -2.67 -7.57 9.55
CA LYS A 188 -3.73 -8.50 10.00
C LYS A 188 -3.14 -9.74 10.67
N THR A 189 -1.92 -10.17 10.34
CA THR A 189 -1.27 -11.30 11.02
C THR A 189 -0.75 -10.94 12.41
N LYS A 190 -0.50 -9.65 12.68
CA LYS A 190 0.11 -9.16 13.93
C LYS A 190 -0.90 -8.78 15.02
N THR A 191 -2.20 -8.96 14.80
CA THR A 191 -3.21 -8.55 15.77
C THR A 191 -4.46 -9.42 15.71
N ALA A 192 -5.00 -9.78 16.87
CA ALA A 192 -6.30 -10.42 17.00
C ALA A 192 -7.42 -9.43 17.41
N ASP A 193 -7.12 -8.13 17.52
CA ASP A 193 -8.09 -7.11 17.93
C ASP A 193 -9.17 -6.93 16.85
N SER A 194 -10.43 -7.17 17.21
CA SER A 194 -11.55 -7.18 16.27
C SER A 194 -11.83 -5.83 15.63
N GLU A 195 -11.67 -4.73 16.37
CA GLU A 195 -11.91 -3.37 15.86
C GLU A 195 -10.84 -3.00 14.83
N VAL A 196 -9.59 -3.36 15.12
CA VAL A 196 -8.48 -3.21 14.19
C VAL A 196 -8.68 -4.07 12.93
N GLN A 197 -9.08 -5.33 13.09
CA GLN A 197 -9.33 -6.24 11.97
C GLN A 197 -10.43 -5.71 11.05
N GLU A 198 -11.51 -5.16 11.60
CA GLU A 198 -12.59 -4.54 10.83
C GLU A 198 -12.09 -3.32 10.04
N LYS A 199 -11.30 -2.43 10.68
CA LYS A 199 -10.67 -1.28 10.02
C LYS A 199 -9.76 -1.73 8.86
N LEU A 200 -8.91 -2.73 9.08
CA LEU A 200 -8.01 -3.25 8.05
C LEU A 200 -8.78 -3.92 6.90
N ALA A 201 -9.86 -4.65 7.19
CA ALA A 201 -10.71 -5.26 6.17
C ALA A 201 -11.39 -4.20 5.27
N TYR A 202 -11.77 -3.05 5.83
CA TYR A 202 -12.27 -1.93 5.04
C TYR A 202 -11.21 -1.43 4.04
N TYR A 203 -9.99 -1.12 4.50
CA TYR A 203 -8.91 -0.68 3.60
C TYR A 203 -8.52 -1.75 2.59
N GLU A 204 -8.54 -3.02 2.98
CA GLU A 204 -8.29 -4.16 2.09
C GLU A 204 -9.30 -4.19 0.94
N ALA A 205 -10.59 -4.03 1.23
CA ALA A 205 -11.64 -4.00 0.22
C ALA A 205 -11.48 -2.82 -0.74
N VAL A 206 -11.21 -1.61 -0.23
CA VAL A 206 -10.96 -0.43 -1.07
C VAL A 206 -9.72 -0.66 -1.96
N CYS A 207 -8.58 -1.03 -1.38
CA CYS A 207 -7.34 -1.24 -2.15
C CYS A 207 -7.50 -2.36 -3.19
N SER A 208 -8.22 -3.44 -2.87
CA SER A 208 -8.47 -4.54 -3.80
C SER A 208 -9.31 -4.09 -4.99
N ALA A 209 -10.38 -3.32 -4.74
CA ALA A 209 -11.24 -2.82 -5.81
C ALA A 209 -10.48 -1.89 -6.77
N TYR A 210 -9.70 -0.96 -6.23
CA TYR A 210 -8.92 -0.02 -7.04
C TYR A 210 -7.73 -0.69 -7.73
N SER A 211 -7.09 -1.70 -7.12
CA SER A 211 -6.07 -2.52 -7.79
C SER A 211 -6.65 -3.28 -8.99
N ALA A 212 -7.83 -3.88 -8.83
CA ALA A 212 -8.53 -4.56 -9.92
C ALA A 212 -8.89 -3.57 -11.04
N TRP A 213 -9.46 -2.41 -10.69
CA TRP A 213 -9.82 -1.38 -11.66
C TRP A 213 -8.60 -0.82 -12.39
N ASP A 214 -7.50 -0.54 -11.70
CA ASP A 214 -6.28 -0.01 -12.33
C ASP A 214 -5.65 -1.00 -13.35
N LYS A 215 -6.00 -2.29 -13.23
CA LYS A 215 -5.64 -3.39 -14.13
C LYS A 215 -6.74 -3.71 -15.17
N PHE A 216 -7.76 -2.87 -15.27
CA PHE A 216 -8.92 -3.01 -16.17
C PHE A 216 -9.82 -4.23 -15.89
N ASP A 217 -9.75 -4.81 -14.70
CA ASP A 217 -10.73 -5.80 -14.23
C ASP A 217 -11.94 -5.08 -13.60
N HIS A 218 -12.73 -4.42 -14.46
CA HIS A 218 -13.86 -3.58 -14.05
C HIS A 218 -14.96 -4.36 -13.33
N GLU A 219 -15.18 -5.62 -13.73
CA GLU A 219 -16.17 -6.50 -13.11
C GLU A 219 -15.79 -6.78 -11.66
N ARG A 220 -14.55 -7.25 -11.43
CA ARG A 220 -14.06 -7.51 -10.08
C ARG A 220 -14.02 -6.25 -9.23
N ALA A 221 -13.59 -5.14 -9.80
CA ALA A 221 -13.60 -3.85 -9.12
C ALA A 221 -14.98 -3.47 -8.63
N PHE A 222 -16.01 -3.58 -9.49
CA PHE A 222 -17.38 -3.24 -9.14
C PHE A 222 -17.97 -4.19 -8.09
N GLU A 223 -17.72 -5.49 -8.21
CA GLU A 223 -18.20 -6.50 -7.27
C GLU A 223 -17.76 -6.22 -5.84
N ILE A 224 -16.51 -5.78 -5.66
CA ILE A 224 -15.96 -5.41 -4.37
C ILE A 224 -16.49 -4.02 -3.96
N LEU A 225 -16.31 -3.02 -4.82
CA LEU A 225 -16.56 -1.61 -4.48
C LEU A 225 -18.03 -1.36 -4.14
N ARG A 226 -18.99 -2.04 -4.79
CA ARG A 226 -20.42 -1.84 -4.52
C ARG A 226 -20.78 -2.01 -3.04
N GLY A 227 -20.11 -2.94 -2.34
CA GLY A 227 -20.34 -3.23 -0.92
C GLY A 227 -19.58 -2.31 0.05
N VAL A 228 -18.61 -1.53 -0.42
CA VAL A 228 -17.78 -0.65 0.40
C VAL A 228 -18.57 0.60 0.78
N ARG A 229 -18.68 0.94 2.07
CA ARG A 229 -19.32 2.19 2.53
C ARG A 229 -18.37 3.39 2.32
N GLY A 230 -18.90 4.61 2.25
CA GLY A 230 -18.10 5.84 2.10
C GLY A 230 -18.32 6.56 0.78
N GLU A 231 -17.46 7.54 0.50
CA GLU A 231 -17.59 8.50 -0.61
C GLU A 231 -17.08 7.93 -1.95
N PHE A 232 -17.64 6.79 -2.36
CA PHE A 232 -17.32 6.13 -3.64
C PHE A 232 -18.50 6.12 -4.62
N ALA A 233 -19.50 6.98 -4.41
CA ALA A 233 -20.75 6.96 -5.15
C ALA A 233 -20.55 7.12 -6.67
N ASP A 234 -19.69 8.06 -7.07
CA ASP A 234 -19.40 8.31 -8.48
C ASP A 234 -18.66 7.14 -9.14
N ASN A 235 -17.64 6.60 -8.47
CA ASN A 235 -16.91 5.44 -8.96
C ASN A 235 -17.78 4.18 -9.10
N LYS A 236 -18.66 3.93 -8.11
CA LYS A 236 -19.65 2.85 -8.20
C LYS A 236 -20.61 3.08 -9.35
N ARG A 237 -21.07 4.32 -9.55
CA ARG A 237 -21.97 4.69 -10.64
C ARG A 237 -21.29 4.47 -11.99
N PHE A 238 -20.06 4.95 -12.15
CA PHE A 238 -19.28 4.79 -13.37
C PHE A 238 -19.13 3.31 -13.76
N LEU A 239 -18.58 2.49 -12.86
CA LEU A 239 -18.39 1.06 -13.10
C LEU A 239 -19.74 0.34 -13.34
N GLY A 240 -20.76 0.66 -12.54
CA GLY A 240 -22.08 0.06 -12.68
C GLY A 240 -22.79 0.42 -13.99
N MET A 241 -22.59 1.64 -14.51
CA MET A 241 -23.11 2.07 -15.81
C MET A 241 -22.31 1.45 -16.95
N MET A 242 -20.96 1.45 -16.86
CA MET A 242 -20.08 0.81 -17.85
C MET A 242 -20.48 -0.65 -18.08
N LEU A 243 -20.63 -1.44 -17.00
CA LEU A 243 -20.91 -2.88 -17.12
C LEU A 243 -22.30 -3.18 -17.70
N LYS A 244 -23.26 -2.25 -17.56
CA LYS A 244 -24.62 -2.38 -18.10
C LYS A 244 -24.79 -1.79 -19.50
N SER A 245 -23.84 -0.97 -19.95
CA SER A 245 -23.93 -0.31 -21.26
C SER A 245 -23.63 -1.31 -22.38
N GLU A 246 -24.41 -1.23 -23.46
CA GLU A 246 -24.10 -1.89 -24.74
C GLU A 246 -22.94 -1.16 -25.45
N ASP A 247 -22.89 0.17 -25.34
CA ASP A 247 -21.76 1.00 -25.78
C ASP A 247 -20.78 1.23 -24.62
N ARG A 248 -19.83 0.32 -24.45
CA ARG A 248 -18.83 0.41 -23.34
C ARG A 248 -17.67 1.34 -23.66
N GLU A 249 -17.41 1.61 -24.93
CA GLU A 249 -16.25 2.36 -25.42
C GLU A 249 -16.13 3.77 -24.85
N PRO A 250 -17.20 4.59 -24.75
CA PRO A 250 -17.10 5.90 -24.11
C PRO A 250 -16.55 5.84 -22.68
N PHE A 251 -16.97 4.83 -21.90
CA PHE A 251 -16.48 4.60 -20.55
C PHE A 251 -15.02 4.13 -20.56
N LEU A 252 -14.67 3.20 -21.45
CA LEU A 252 -13.30 2.70 -21.57
C LEU A 252 -12.31 3.77 -22.02
N ILE A 253 -12.72 4.66 -22.95
CA ILE A 253 -11.94 5.82 -23.37
C ILE A 253 -11.67 6.75 -22.19
N ALA A 254 -12.71 7.09 -21.41
CA ALA A 254 -12.57 7.92 -20.22
C ALA A 254 -11.65 7.27 -19.16
N ASP A 255 -11.82 5.97 -18.91
CA ASP A 255 -11.01 5.23 -17.95
C ASP A 255 -9.54 5.09 -18.39
N LEU A 256 -9.29 4.83 -19.67
CA LEU A 256 -7.93 4.76 -20.22
C LEU A 256 -7.19 6.10 -20.13
N LEU A 257 -7.88 7.22 -20.37
CA LEU A 257 -7.31 8.56 -20.18
C LEU A 257 -6.91 8.79 -18.73
N ASN A 258 -7.83 8.55 -17.78
CA ASN A 258 -7.53 8.66 -16.36
C ASN A 258 -6.40 7.70 -15.93
N ASN A 259 -6.37 6.48 -16.47
CA ASN A 259 -5.31 5.50 -16.19
C ASN A 259 -3.95 5.97 -16.73
N ALA A 260 -3.91 6.56 -17.91
CA ALA A 260 -2.70 7.17 -18.47
C ALA A 260 -2.18 8.33 -17.60
N GLU A 261 -3.08 9.20 -17.10
CA GLU A 261 -2.71 10.26 -16.15
C GLU A 261 -2.12 9.71 -14.85
N ARG A 262 -2.69 8.62 -14.31
CA ARG A 262 -2.12 7.95 -13.14
C ARG A 262 -0.68 7.48 -13.40
N ARG A 263 -0.41 6.89 -14.58
CA ARG A 263 0.96 6.51 -14.97
C ARG A 263 1.89 7.72 -15.14
N LEU A 264 1.39 8.84 -15.67
CA LEU A 264 2.14 10.11 -15.72
C LEU A 264 2.52 10.60 -14.32
N GLN A 265 1.57 10.59 -13.37
CA GLN A 265 1.79 11.00 -11.98
C GLN A 265 2.82 10.11 -11.27
N GLU A 266 2.86 8.83 -11.60
CA GLU A 266 3.89 7.88 -11.11
C GLU A 266 5.26 8.04 -11.79
N GLY A 267 5.38 8.87 -12.83
CA GLY A 267 6.61 9.01 -13.62
C GLY A 267 6.86 7.87 -14.61
N LYS A 268 5.85 7.02 -14.89
CA LYS A 268 5.93 5.90 -15.83
C LYS A 268 5.45 6.33 -17.22
N TYR A 269 6.27 7.11 -17.91
CA TYR A 269 5.85 7.78 -19.16
C TYR A 269 5.62 6.83 -20.34
N ASP A 270 6.47 5.81 -20.52
CA ASP A 270 6.27 4.78 -21.55
C ASP A 270 4.95 4.02 -21.34
N ASP A 271 4.61 3.70 -20.09
CA ASP A 271 3.34 3.10 -19.69
C ASP A 271 2.14 3.99 -20.00
N ALA A 272 2.26 5.30 -19.75
CA ALA A 272 1.22 6.26 -20.07
C ALA A 272 0.98 6.32 -21.58
N VAL A 273 2.06 6.42 -22.38
CA VAL A 273 1.97 6.46 -23.85
C VAL A 273 1.35 5.19 -24.42
N ALA A 274 1.66 4.01 -23.88
CA ALA A 274 1.02 2.76 -24.33
C ALA A 274 -0.50 2.79 -24.16
N ARG A 275 -1.00 3.34 -23.04
CA ARG A 275 -2.43 3.51 -22.77
C ARG A 275 -3.06 4.53 -23.72
N LEU A 276 -2.41 5.67 -23.94
CA LEU A 276 -2.85 6.71 -24.87
C LEU A 276 -2.94 6.21 -26.31
N TYR A 277 -1.99 5.37 -26.73
CA TYR A 277 -2.03 4.71 -28.03
C TYR A 277 -3.26 3.79 -28.14
N ARG A 278 -3.53 2.98 -27.11
CA ARG A 278 -4.74 2.14 -27.09
C ARG A 278 -6.02 2.98 -27.07
N THR A 279 -6.03 4.11 -26.39
CA THR A 279 -7.16 5.05 -26.41
C THR A 279 -7.44 5.57 -27.82
N MET A 280 -6.41 5.98 -28.56
CA MET A 280 -6.57 6.44 -29.95
C MET A 280 -7.11 5.34 -30.87
N GLU A 281 -6.59 4.12 -30.74
CA GLU A 281 -7.11 2.99 -31.49
C GLU A 281 -8.59 2.76 -31.15
N LEU A 282 -8.94 2.72 -29.86
CA LEU A 282 -10.32 2.53 -29.40
C LEU A 282 -11.27 3.65 -29.87
N ILE A 283 -10.81 4.90 -29.95
CA ILE A 283 -11.59 6.03 -30.48
C ILE A 283 -12.00 5.76 -31.93
N ALA A 284 -11.06 5.37 -32.80
CA ALA A 284 -11.38 5.10 -34.20
C ALA A 284 -12.30 3.87 -34.35
N GLN A 285 -12.03 2.81 -33.58
CA GLN A 285 -12.85 1.61 -33.53
C GLN A 285 -14.29 1.91 -33.10
N TYR A 286 -14.46 2.78 -32.10
CA TYR A 286 -15.77 3.21 -31.65
C TYR A 286 -16.54 3.93 -32.76
N VAL A 287 -15.92 4.85 -33.49
CA VAL A 287 -16.58 5.58 -34.60
C VAL A 287 -16.92 4.62 -35.75
N LEU A 288 -15.98 3.76 -36.16
CA LEU A 288 -16.22 2.75 -37.19
C LEU A 288 -17.42 1.86 -36.86
N ARG A 289 -17.51 1.38 -35.63
CA ARG A 289 -18.64 0.56 -35.19
C ARG A 289 -19.93 1.38 -35.10
N LYS A 290 -19.89 2.55 -34.46
CA LYS A 290 -21.11 3.31 -34.10
C LYS A 290 -21.77 3.97 -35.30
N GLU A 291 -20.99 4.48 -36.25
CA GLU A 291 -21.50 5.22 -37.41
C GLU A 291 -21.61 4.36 -38.66
N TYR A 292 -20.76 3.33 -38.79
CA TYR A 292 -20.67 2.53 -40.01
C TYR A 292 -20.92 1.04 -39.80
N GLU A 293 -21.15 0.58 -38.56
CA GLU A 293 -21.35 -0.85 -38.23
C GLU A 293 -20.16 -1.74 -38.67
N ILE A 294 -18.94 -1.19 -38.64
CA ILE A 294 -17.72 -1.90 -39.01
C ILE A 294 -16.99 -2.40 -37.77
N ASP A 295 -16.65 -3.69 -37.76
CA ASP A 295 -15.69 -4.28 -36.83
C ASP A 295 -14.28 -4.23 -37.44
N SER A 296 -13.37 -3.45 -36.86
CA SER A 296 -12.00 -3.31 -37.36
C SER A 296 -11.14 -4.56 -37.16
N SER A 297 -11.59 -5.50 -36.33
CA SER A 297 -10.91 -6.78 -36.10
C SER A 297 -11.28 -7.86 -37.14
N ASP A 298 -12.34 -7.61 -37.92
CA ASP A 298 -12.75 -8.46 -39.04
C ASP A 298 -13.59 -7.67 -40.05
N VAL A 299 -12.92 -6.82 -40.83
CA VAL A 299 -13.62 -5.92 -41.77
C VAL A 299 -14.30 -6.72 -42.90
N ASP A 300 -15.60 -6.54 -43.06
CA ASP A 300 -16.37 -7.12 -44.17
C ASP A 300 -16.30 -6.22 -45.41
N THR A 301 -15.59 -6.69 -46.45
CA THR A 301 -15.46 -5.98 -47.72
C THR A 301 -16.77 -5.89 -48.53
N TRP A 302 -17.73 -6.78 -48.29
CA TRP A 302 -19.07 -6.64 -48.86
C TRP A 302 -19.84 -5.49 -48.23
N HIS A 303 -19.70 -5.32 -46.91
CA HIS A 303 -20.27 -4.17 -46.21
C HIS A 303 -19.65 -2.85 -46.67
N LEU A 304 -18.31 -2.80 -46.85
CA LEU A 304 -17.66 -1.62 -47.44
C LEU A 304 -18.23 -1.28 -48.84
N LYS A 305 -18.48 -2.30 -49.66
CA LYS A 305 -19.12 -2.12 -50.97
C LYS A 305 -20.54 -1.57 -50.85
N ALA A 306 -21.32 -2.03 -49.87
CA ALA A 306 -22.67 -1.56 -49.60
C ALA A 306 -22.68 -0.08 -49.15
N LEU A 307 -21.66 0.34 -48.41
CA LEU A 307 -21.41 1.74 -48.03
C LEU A 307 -20.94 2.63 -49.19
N GLY A 308 -20.78 2.08 -50.40
CA GLY A 308 -20.41 2.84 -51.58
C GLY A 308 -18.91 3.11 -51.71
N VAL A 309 -18.07 2.41 -50.95
CA VAL A 309 -16.60 2.53 -51.04
C VAL A 309 -16.11 2.07 -52.42
N GLU A 310 -15.21 2.84 -53.03
CA GLU A 310 -14.67 2.53 -54.36
C GLU A 310 -13.95 1.17 -54.38
N ARG A 311 -14.09 0.44 -55.49
CA ARG A 311 -13.49 -0.90 -55.65
C ARG A 311 -11.99 -0.92 -55.34
N ARG A 312 -11.24 0.10 -55.74
CA ARG A 312 -9.80 0.20 -55.50
C ARG A 312 -9.47 0.30 -54.01
N VAL A 313 -10.32 0.97 -53.23
CA VAL A 313 -10.19 1.11 -51.78
C VAL A 313 -10.56 -0.21 -51.10
N ILE A 314 -11.59 -0.91 -51.58
CA ILE A 314 -11.94 -2.25 -51.08
C ILE A 314 -10.77 -3.22 -51.29
N GLU A 315 -10.17 -3.23 -52.50
CA GLU A 315 -9.01 -4.07 -52.82
C GLU A 315 -7.78 -3.76 -51.93
N LYS A 316 -7.60 -2.49 -51.52
CA LYS A 316 -6.56 -2.09 -50.55
C LYS A 316 -6.77 -2.78 -49.19
N TYR A 317 -7.99 -2.81 -48.66
CA TYR A 317 -8.27 -3.46 -47.36
C TYR A 317 -8.30 -5.00 -47.48
N GLU A 318 -8.80 -5.53 -48.59
CA GLU A 318 -8.77 -6.97 -48.90
C GLU A 318 -7.34 -7.53 -48.89
N ALA A 319 -6.36 -6.74 -49.34
CA ALA A 319 -4.94 -7.12 -49.31
C ALA A 319 -4.36 -7.26 -47.90
N LEU A 320 -5.06 -6.79 -46.85
CA LEU A 320 -4.66 -6.95 -45.45
C LEU A 320 -5.19 -8.25 -44.84
N ARG A 321 -5.90 -9.08 -45.60
CA ARG A 321 -6.46 -10.34 -45.10
C ARG A 321 -5.35 -11.26 -44.61
N GLY A 322 -5.44 -11.63 -43.34
CA GLY A 322 -4.51 -12.56 -42.70
C GLY A 322 -4.70 -14.01 -43.17
N GLU A 323 -3.78 -14.89 -42.78
CA GLU A 323 -3.85 -16.32 -43.06
C GLU A 323 -5.09 -17.00 -42.48
N ASP A 324 -5.64 -16.45 -41.39
CA ASP A 324 -6.89 -16.90 -40.76
C ASP A 324 -8.15 -16.38 -41.47
N GLY A 325 -7.97 -15.67 -42.58
CA GLY A 325 -9.04 -15.16 -43.41
C GLY A 325 -9.68 -13.88 -42.89
N ARG A 326 -9.19 -13.26 -41.81
CA ARG A 326 -9.77 -12.01 -41.27
C ARG A 326 -8.99 -10.78 -41.69
N ILE A 327 -9.68 -9.65 -41.82
CA ILE A 327 -9.05 -8.35 -42.09
C ILE A 327 -8.97 -7.56 -40.78
N ARG A 328 -7.76 -7.45 -40.22
CA ARG A 328 -7.50 -6.69 -38.98
C ARG A 328 -6.80 -5.39 -39.30
N LEU A 329 -7.38 -4.31 -38.81
CA LEU A 329 -6.78 -2.97 -38.92
C LEU A 329 -6.01 -2.63 -37.65
N ALA A 330 -4.83 -2.05 -37.83
CA ALA A 330 -4.10 -1.35 -36.78
C ALA A 330 -4.55 0.12 -36.70
N LEU A 331 -4.22 0.82 -35.61
CA LEU A 331 -4.57 2.24 -35.40
C LEU A 331 -4.55 3.12 -36.66
N ARG A 332 -3.45 3.16 -37.42
CA ARG A 332 -3.37 4.03 -38.61
C ARG A 332 -4.38 3.64 -39.69
N GLN A 333 -4.61 2.34 -39.87
CA GLN A 333 -5.56 1.81 -40.84
C GLN A 333 -7.00 2.07 -40.42
N ASP A 334 -7.32 2.08 -39.12
CA ASP A 334 -8.64 2.48 -38.62
C ASP A 334 -8.97 3.93 -39.03
N TYR A 335 -8.05 4.86 -38.82
CA TYR A 335 -8.24 6.26 -39.23
C TYR A 335 -8.21 6.46 -40.75
N GLU A 336 -7.41 5.69 -41.48
CA GLU A 336 -7.44 5.69 -42.95
C GLU A 336 -8.79 5.22 -43.49
N LEU A 337 -9.39 4.19 -42.89
CA LEU A 337 -10.71 3.71 -43.30
C LEU A 337 -11.79 4.76 -43.01
N LEU A 338 -11.75 5.39 -41.84
CA LEU A 338 -12.63 6.53 -41.53
C LEU A 338 -12.51 7.64 -42.58
N ARG A 339 -11.29 8.00 -42.97
CA ARG A 339 -11.06 9.00 -44.02
C ARG A 339 -11.61 8.55 -45.37
N ASP A 340 -11.37 7.30 -45.75
CA ASP A 340 -11.83 6.72 -47.02
C ASP A 340 -13.38 6.60 -47.06
N LEU A 341 -14.04 6.55 -45.90
CA LEU A 341 -15.49 6.66 -45.71
C LEU A 341 -16.01 8.11 -45.65
N GLY A 342 -15.12 9.10 -45.79
CA GLY A 342 -15.46 10.53 -45.74
C GLY A 342 -15.67 11.09 -44.33
N ASN A 343 -15.30 10.37 -43.28
CA ASN A 343 -15.48 10.79 -41.89
C ASN A 343 -14.53 11.94 -41.50
N GLU A 344 -15.05 12.94 -40.79
CA GLU A 344 -14.27 14.11 -40.33
C GLU A 344 -13.13 13.74 -39.40
N LEU A 345 -13.30 12.72 -38.54
CA LEU A 345 -12.25 12.28 -37.62
C LEU A 345 -11.06 11.68 -38.37
N GLY A 346 -11.33 10.90 -39.42
CA GLY A 346 -10.30 10.33 -40.29
C GLY A 346 -9.56 11.41 -41.09
N GLN A 347 -10.29 12.41 -41.59
CA GLN A 347 -9.70 13.58 -42.26
C GLN A 347 -8.79 14.36 -41.31
N LYS A 348 -9.31 14.73 -40.13
CA LYS A 348 -8.56 15.41 -39.06
C LYS A 348 -7.25 14.67 -38.75
N PHE A 349 -7.32 13.36 -38.50
CA PHE A 349 -6.13 12.56 -38.20
C PHE A 349 -5.10 12.57 -39.33
N SER A 350 -5.54 12.52 -40.58
CA SER A 350 -4.63 12.50 -41.74
C SER A 350 -3.91 13.83 -41.97
N GLU A 351 -4.49 14.95 -41.50
CA GLU A 351 -3.91 16.29 -41.62
C GLU A 351 -3.12 16.72 -40.36
N ASP A 352 -3.29 15.99 -39.26
CA ASP A 352 -2.68 16.26 -37.95
C ASP A 352 -1.24 15.72 -37.86
N ASN A 353 -0.32 16.45 -38.50
CA ASN A 353 1.10 16.11 -38.52
C ASN A 353 1.72 15.98 -37.12
N GLU A 354 1.23 16.76 -36.15
CA GLU A 354 1.72 16.71 -34.76
C GLU A 354 1.32 15.39 -34.10
N MET A 355 0.04 14.99 -34.21
CA MET A 355 -0.42 13.70 -33.71
C MET A 355 0.34 12.53 -34.36
N LEU A 356 0.55 12.59 -35.68
CA LEU A 356 1.28 11.57 -36.42
C LEU A 356 2.74 11.47 -35.98
N ASP A 357 3.40 12.60 -35.66
CA ASP A 357 4.75 12.63 -35.10
C ASP A 357 4.78 12.04 -33.69
N LEU A 358 3.87 12.44 -32.79
CA LEU A 358 3.80 11.90 -31.42
C LEU A 358 3.59 10.37 -31.42
N LEU A 359 2.67 9.85 -32.24
CA LEU A 359 2.49 8.40 -32.41
C LEU A 359 3.71 7.73 -33.06
N GLY A 360 4.39 8.43 -33.97
CA GLY A 360 5.62 7.95 -34.60
C GLY A 360 6.77 7.81 -33.60
N ARG A 361 6.93 8.77 -32.69
CA ARG A 361 7.96 8.74 -31.63
C ARG A 361 7.81 7.55 -30.69
N ARG A 362 6.59 7.08 -30.44
CA ARG A 362 6.34 5.82 -29.71
C ARG A 362 7.09 4.65 -30.34
N ASN A 363 7.25 4.58 -31.67
CA ASN A 363 7.98 3.48 -32.29
C ASN A 363 9.47 3.45 -31.89
N ALA A 364 10.04 4.58 -31.48
CA ALA A 364 11.41 4.66 -30.95
C ALA A 364 11.50 4.31 -29.45
N SER A 365 10.37 4.14 -28.77
CA SER A 365 10.32 3.81 -27.34
C SER A 365 10.69 2.35 -27.05
N ILE A 366 11.27 2.11 -25.87
CA ILE A 366 11.64 0.80 -25.34
C ILE A 366 10.44 -0.16 -25.18
N LEU A 367 9.23 0.34 -24.91
CA LEU A 367 8.01 -0.47 -24.83
C LEU A 367 7.30 -0.64 -26.19
N ALA A 368 7.97 -0.29 -27.28
CA ALA A 368 7.51 -0.50 -28.64
C ALA A 368 8.58 -1.22 -29.48
N HIS A 369 9.14 -0.54 -30.49
CA HIS A 369 10.10 -1.13 -31.42
C HIS A 369 11.51 -0.51 -31.33
N GLY A 370 11.73 0.42 -30.39
CA GLY A 370 12.99 1.13 -30.24
C GLY A 370 13.67 0.88 -28.90
N LEU A 371 14.55 1.80 -28.50
CA LEU A 371 15.43 1.66 -27.33
C LEU A 371 15.48 2.91 -26.43
N ARG A 372 14.70 3.95 -26.74
CA ARG A 372 14.72 5.22 -25.97
C ARG A 372 13.57 5.24 -24.96
N PRO A 373 13.76 5.80 -23.75
CA PRO A 373 12.62 6.07 -22.86
C PRO A 373 11.81 7.25 -23.39
N VAL A 374 10.52 7.29 -23.07
CA VAL A 374 9.65 8.44 -23.35
C VAL A 374 9.88 9.54 -22.32
N SER A 375 9.93 10.80 -22.76
CA SER A 375 10.00 11.94 -21.86
C SER A 375 8.62 12.36 -21.32
N ARG A 376 8.61 13.06 -20.17
CA ARG A 376 7.38 13.60 -19.58
C ARG A 376 6.61 14.51 -20.55
N ASP A 377 7.32 15.44 -21.20
CA ASP A 377 6.74 16.40 -22.15
C ASP A 377 6.06 15.72 -23.34
N GLU A 378 6.68 14.66 -23.88
CA GLU A 378 6.08 13.89 -24.98
C GLU A 378 4.80 13.17 -24.54
N ALA A 379 4.79 12.58 -23.34
CA ALA A 379 3.63 11.88 -22.81
C ALA A 379 2.48 12.84 -22.44
N GLU A 380 2.78 14.00 -21.85
CA GLU A 380 1.79 15.06 -21.54
C GLU A 380 1.21 15.68 -22.82
N LYS A 381 2.04 15.94 -23.84
CA LYS A 381 1.57 16.41 -25.15
C LYS A 381 0.66 15.38 -25.82
N LEU A 382 1.05 14.12 -25.83
CA LEU A 382 0.21 13.06 -26.39
C LEU A 382 -1.12 12.97 -25.64
N LEU A 383 -1.12 13.01 -24.30
CA LEU A 383 -2.36 13.02 -23.51
C LEU A 383 -3.29 14.15 -23.95
N SER A 384 -2.79 15.39 -24.01
CA SER A 384 -3.58 16.56 -24.43
C SER A 384 -4.19 16.37 -25.82
N ARG A 385 -3.41 15.85 -26.78
CA ARG A 385 -3.91 15.59 -28.13
C ARG A 385 -4.96 14.48 -28.15
N VAL A 386 -4.74 13.36 -27.46
CA VAL A 386 -5.72 12.25 -27.39
C VAL A 386 -7.04 12.72 -26.77
N GLU A 387 -6.99 13.58 -25.74
CA GLU A 387 -8.20 14.17 -25.16
C GLU A 387 -9.01 14.96 -26.19
N GLU A 388 -8.37 15.71 -27.09
CA GLU A 388 -9.07 16.43 -28.16
C GLU A 388 -9.81 15.48 -29.11
N TYR A 389 -9.22 14.33 -29.44
CA TYR A 389 -9.90 13.30 -30.25
C TYR A 389 -11.04 12.64 -29.48
N ALA A 390 -10.83 12.34 -28.19
CA ALA A 390 -11.87 11.76 -27.34
C ALA A 390 -13.08 12.70 -27.20
N ARG A 391 -12.86 14.02 -27.01
CA ARG A 391 -13.93 15.02 -26.90
C ARG A 391 -14.76 15.15 -28.17
N ALA A 392 -14.17 14.86 -29.33
CA ALA A 392 -14.88 14.92 -30.60
C ALA A 392 -15.91 13.80 -30.77
N VAL A 393 -15.72 12.66 -30.08
CA VAL A 393 -16.55 11.45 -30.27
C VAL A 393 -17.35 11.05 -29.03
N VAL A 394 -16.92 11.43 -27.82
CA VAL A 394 -17.60 11.11 -26.56
C VAL A 394 -18.34 12.35 -26.05
N GLY A 395 -19.68 12.29 -26.07
CA GLY A 395 -20.54 13.45 -25.76
C GLY A 395 -20.40 14.06 -24.37
N ASP A 396 -20.21 13.26 -23.31
CA ASP A 396 -19.95 13.74 -21.93
C ASP A 396 -18.64 13.17 -21.39
N LEU A 397 -17.54 13.39 -22.13
CA LEU A 397 -16.23 12.86 -21.74
C LEU A 397 -15.82 13.35 -20.35
N GLU A 398 -15.98 14.64 -20.07
CA GLU A 398 -15.57 15.25 -18.80
C GLU A 398 -16.40 14.72 -17.63
N GLY A 399 -17.70 14.50 -17.82
CA GLY A 399 -18.55 13.87 -16.81
C GLY A 399 -18.16 12.43 -16.54
N LEU A 400 -17.84 11.65 -17.58
CA LEU A 400 -17.34 10.28 -17.44
C LEU A 400 -15.99 10.23 -16.74
N ARG A 401 -15.03 11.08 -17.14
CA ARG A 401 -13.71 11.15 -16.52
C ARG A 401 -13.78 11.55 -15.05
N ARG A 402 -14.60 12.54 -14.70
CA ARG A 402 -14.83 12.92 -13.31
C ARG A 402 -15.41 11.77 -12.49
N GLN A 403 -16.37 11.01 -13.04
CA GLN A 403 -16.93 9.86 -12.31
C GLN A 403 -15.94 8.68 -12.21
N ALA A 404 -15.02 8.56 -13.17
CA ALA A 404 -13.95 7.57 -13.19
C ALA A 404 -12.69 8.00 -12.42
N GLU A 405 -12.65 9.22 -11.89
CA GLU A 405 -11.48 9.71 -11.16
C GLU A 405 -11.34 8.93 -9.86
N PHE A 406 -10.14 8.44 -9.58
CA PHE A 406 -9.90 7.67 -8.38
C PHE A 406 -9.99 8.58 -7.16
N GLN A 407 -10.92 8.27 -6.26
CA GLN A 407 -11.05 8.96 -4.98
C GLN A 407 -9.79 8.80 -4.14
N LYS A 408 -9.56 9.75 -3.23
CA LYS A 408 -8.47 9.70 -2.25
C LYS A 408 -8.99 9.25 -0.88
N LEU A 409 -8.13 8.62 -0.08
CA LEU A 409 -8.39 8.17 1.30
C LEU A 409 -7.80 9.09 2.36
#